data_AF-A0A645G305-F1
#
_entry.id   AF-A0A645G305-F1
#
_cell.length_a   1.000
_cell.length_b   1.000
_cell.length_c   1.000
_cell.angle_alpha   90.00
_cell.angle_beta   90.00
_cell.angle_gamma   90.00
#
_symmetry.space_group_name_H-M   'P 1'
#
loop_
_entity.id
_entity.type
_entity.pdbx_description
1 polymer ?
#
loop_
_entity_poly.entity_id
_entity_poly.type
_entity_poly.pdbx_seq_one_letter_code
_entity_poly.pdbx_strand_id
1 'polypeptide(L)' 'MSIGQDSYSAETKLTVTINVRFTNNQKPEDDFEKKYVAFQAFDSNRMITDVQDELLTTIIEDITDNIYNDTVAKW' A
#
# COMPACT_ATOMS: atom_id res chain seq x y z
N MET A 1 3.17 -42.66 -0.07
CA MET A 1 3.15 -41.24 0.33
C MET A 1 2.92 -40.44 -0.94
N SER A 2 1.74 -39.84 -1.08
CA SER A 2 1.33 -39.20 -2.33
C SER A 2 2.11 -37.93 -2.59
N ILE A 3 2.87 -37.96 -3.67
CA ILE A 3 3.10 -36.86 -4.61
C ILE A 3 1.87 -35.97 -4.79
N GLY A 4 2.01 -34.69 -4.45
CA GLY A 4 1.05 -33.64 -4.79
C GLY A 4 1.47 -32.31 -4.18
N GLN A 5 1.97 -31.39 -5.03
CA GLN A 5 2.28 -29.98 -4.75
C GLN A 5 3.45 -29.77 -3.75
N ASP A 6 4.72 -29.51 -4.12
CA ASP A 6 5.21 -28.55 -5.12
C ASP A 6 4.23 -27.41 -5.45
N SER A 7 3.51 -26.91 -4.44
CA SER A 7 2.93 -25.57 -4.53
C SER A 7 4.07 -24.58 -4.36
N TYR A 8 4.85 -24.47 -5.43
CA TYR A 8 5.72 -23.35 -5.75
C TYR A 8 4.83 -22.12 -6.01
N SER A 9 3.99 -21.74 -5.04
CA SER A 9 3.52 -20.37 -4.94
C SER A 9 4.58 -19.64 -4.13
N ALA A 10 5.74 -19.44 -4.76
CA ALA A 10 6.52 -18.28 -4.41
C ALA A 10 5.66 -17.09 -4.85
N GLU A 11 4.81 -16.60 -3.95
CA GLU A 11 4.12 -15.34 -4.09
C GLU A 11 4.92 -14.35 -3.25
N THR A 12 5.53 -13.37 -3.90
CA THR A 12 6.25 -12.32 -3.20
C THR A 12 5.26 -11.25 -2.78
N LYS A 13 5.33 -10.85 -1.52
CA LYS A 13 4.51 -9.76 -0.99
C LYS A 13 5.32 -8.48 -0.95
N LEU A 14 4.89 -7.48 -1.72
CA LEU A 14 5.37 -6.12 -1.57
C LEU A 14 4.54 -5.43 -0.49
N THR A 15 5.20 -4.91 0.55
CA THR A 15 4.54 -4.11 1.58
C THR A 15 5.07 -2.69 1.49
N VAL A 16 4.17 -1.72 1.31
CA VAL A 16 4.51 -0.31 1.24
C VAL A 16 3.85 0.40 2.42
N THR A 17 4.66 1.18 3.13
CA THR A 17 4.20 2.01 4.25
C THR A 17 4.40 3.47 3.88
N ILE A 18 3.31 4.23 3.88
CA ILE A 18 3.33 5.66 3.58
C ILE A 18 2.93 6.43 4.85
N ASN A 19 3.80 7.33 5.29
CA ASN A 19 3.53 8.24 6.39
C ASN A 19 3.01 9.56 5.83
N VAL A 20 1.74 9.87 6.07
CA VAL A 20 1.10 11.10 5.61
C VAL A 20 1.06 12.06 6.78
N ARG A 21 1.72 13.21 6.61
CA ARG A 21 1.62 14.34 7.53
C ARG A 21 0.83 15.46 6.86
N PHE A 22 -0.33 15.76 7.41
CA PHE A 22 -1.08 16.96 7.05
C PHE A 22 -0.74 18.05 8.04
N THR A 23 -0.34 19.22 7.53
CA THR A 23 0.02 20.37 8.36
C THR A 23 -0.77 21.57 7.85
N ASN A 24 -1.61 22.13 8.72
CA ASN A 24 -2.37 23.33 8.39
C ASN A 24 -1.66 24.56 8.97
N ASN A 25 -1.22 25.47 8.08
CA ASN A 25 -0.50 26.68 8.47
C ASN A 25 -1.37 27.71 9.21
N GLN A 26 -2.70 27.67 9.05
CA GLN A 26 -3.61 28.58 9.73
C GLN A 26 -4.11 28.02 11.07
N LYS A 27 -4.23 26.70 11.18
CA LYS A 27 -4.65 26.00 12.39
C LYS A 27 -3.77 24.78 12.63
N PRO A 28 -2.66 24.94 13.36
CA PRO A 28 -1.80 23.80 13.69
C PRO A 28 -2.55 22.73 14.51
N GLU A 29 -3.61 23.06 15.24
CA GLU A 29 -4.45 22.07 15.94
C GLU A 29 -5.13 21.02 15.04
N ASP A 30 -5.29 21.33 13.74
CA ASP A 30 -5.80 20.41 12.72
C ASP A 30 -4.67 19.59 12.05
N ASP A 31 -3.43 19.72 12.51
CA ASP A 31 -2.36 18.83 12.06
C ASP A 31 -2.70 17.38 12.40
N PHE A 32 -2.45 16.49 11.45
CA PHE A 32 -2.59 15.07 11.69
C PHE A 32 -1.50 14.31 10.97
N GLU A 33 -0.93 13.35 11.68
CA GLU A 33 -0.05 12.35 11.11
C GLU A 33 -0.75 11.01 11.14
N LYS A 34 -0.86 10.36 9.97
CA LYS A 34 -1.42 9.02 9.86
C LYS A 34 -0.55 8.15 8.96
N LYS A 35 -0.32 6.94 9.42
CA LYS A 35 0.43 5.91 8.69
C LYS A 35 -0.56 5.01 7.97
N TYR A 36 -0.37 4.88 6.66
CA TYR A 36 -1.11 3.97 5.82
C TYR A 36 -0.19 2.83 5.41
N VAL A 37 -0.65 1.61 5.61
CA VAL A 37 0.04 0.38 5.23
C VAL A 37 -0.83 -0.32 4.21
N ALA A 38 -0.25 -0.61 3.06
CA ALA A 38 -0.86 -1.44 2.05
C ALA A 38 0.14 -2.49 1.60
N PHE A 39 -0.37 -3.64 1.19
CA PHE A 39 0.43 -4.72 0.68
C PHE A 39 -0.22 -5.33 -0.54
N GLN A 40 0.61 -5.77 -1.49
CA GLN A 40 0.15 -6.43 -2.68
C GLN A 40 1.01 -7.66 -2.93
N ALA A 41 0.35 -8.79 -3.13
CA ALA A 41 1.00 -10.04 -3.51
C ALA A 41 1.17 -10.06 -5.03
N PHE A 42 2.35 -10.48 -5.47
CA PHE A 42 2.67 -10.66 -6.88
C PHE A 42 3.43 -11.97 -7.09
N ASP A 43 3.34 -12.48 -8.31
CA ASP A 43 3.97 -13.73 -8.69
C ASP A 43 5.50 -13.62 -8.63
N SER A 44 6.19 -14.51 -7.88
CA SER A 44 7.66 -14.46 -7.76
C SER A 44 8.40 -14.78 -9.07
N ASN A 45 7.70 -15.23 -10.11
CA ASN A 45 8.27 -15.44 -11.43
C ASN A 45 8.50 -14.10 -12.17
N ARG A 46 7.87 -13.01 -11.71
CA ARG A 46 8.10 -11.67 -12.24
C ARG A 46 9.16 -10.92 -11.44
N MET A 47 10.04 -10.21 -12.15
CA MET A 47 11.00 -9.32 -11.50
C MET A 47 10.27 -8.16 -10.84
N ILE A 48 10.62 -7.87 -9.58
CA ILE A 48 10.05 -6.73 -8.85
C ILE A 48 10.17 -5.42 -9.62
N THR A 49 11.22 -5.21 -10.40
CA THR A 49 11.41 -3.98 -11.20
C THR A 49 10.38 -3.79 -12.31
N ASP A 50 9.79 -4.87 -12.81
CA ASP A 50 8.79 -4.85 -13.88
C ASP A 50 7.39 -4.61 -13.30
N VAL A 51 7.10 -5.21 -12.14
CA VAL A 51 5.81 -5.10 -11.47
C VAL A 51 5.74 -3.97 -10.45
N GLN A 52 6.87 -3.41 -10.00
CA GLN A 52 6.86 -2.42 -8.92
C GLN A 52 6.04 -1.20 -9.28
N ASP A 53 6.06 -0.73 -10.53
CA ASP A 53 5.37 0.49 -10.96
C ASP A 53 3.85 0.29 -10.95
N GLU A 54 3.40 -0.86 -11.44
CA GLU A 54 1.99 -1.26 -11.40
C GLU A 54 1.50 -1.45 -9.96
N LEU A 55 2.29 -2.17 -9.16
CA LEU A 55 1.99 -2.41 -7.75
C LEU A 55 2.02 -1.11 -6.94
N LEU A 56 3.01 -0.24 -7.18
CA LEU A 56 3.08 1.08 -6.52
C LEU A 56 1.88 1.93 -6.90
N THR A 57 1.52 1.97 -8.18
CA THR A 57 0.37 2.75 -8.66
C THR A 57 -0.90 2.30 -7.94
N THR A 58 -1.15 0.99 -7.92
CA THR A 58 -2.32 0.42 -7.23
C THR A 58 -2.30 0.71 -5.73
N ILE A 59 -1.16 0.55 -5.07
CA ILE A 59 -1.01 0.82 -3.63
C ILE A 59 -1.19 2.32 -3.34
N ILE A 60 -0.63 3.21 -4.16
CA ILE A 60 -0.79 4.65 -4.01
C ILE A 60 -2.24 5.05 -4.22
N GLU A 61 -2.95 4.50 -5.20
CA GLU A 61 -4.37 4.75 -5.42
C GLU A 61 -5.20 4.32 -4.20
N ASP A 62 -4.99 3.10 -3.68
CA ASP A 62 -5.69 2.60 -2.50
C ASP A 62 -5.43 3.46 -1.25
N ILE A 63 -4.15 3.84 -1.03
CA ILE A 63 -3.77 4.75 0.06
C ILE A 63 -4.39 6.13 -0.15
N THR A 64 -4.43 6.64 -1.38
CA THR A 64 -5.03 7.95 -1.70
C THR A 64 -6.52 7.95 -1.44
N ASP A 65 -7.24 6.89 -1.82
CA ASP A 65 -8.68 6.73 -1.54
C ASP A 65 -8.94 6.64 -0.03
N ASN A 66 -8.11 5.88 0.70
CA ASN A 66 -8.16 5.82 2.17
C ASN A 66 -7.89 7.18 2.82
N ILE A 67 -6.91 7.94 2.34
CA ILE A 67 -6.65 9.31 2.81
C ILE A 67 -7.84 10.21 2.50
N TYR A 68 -8.40 10.13 1.30
CA TYR A 68 -9.57 10.92 0.90
C TYR A 68 -10.78 10.61 1.80
N ASN A 69 -11.04 9.33 2.07
CA ASN A 69 -12.11 8.91 2.95
C ASN A 69 -11.91 9.46 4.38
N ASP A 70 -10.70 9.38 4.93
CA ASP A 70 -10.38 9.91 6.26
C ASP A 70 -10.46 11.44 6.32
N THR A 71 -10.02 12.13 5.26
CA THR A 71 -9.98 13.60 5.22
C THR A 71 -11.34 14.22 4.94
N VAL A 72 -12.13 13.63 4.03
CA VAL A 72 -13.52 14.04 3.79
C VAL A 72 -14.40 13.69 4.98
N ALA A 73 -14.18 12.56 5.67
CA ALA A 73 -14.88 12.25 6.91
C ALA A 73 -14.53 13.20 8.06
N LYS A 74 -13.42 13.93 7.96
CA LYS A 74 -13.02 14.97 8.91
C LYS A 74 -13.57 16.37 8.57
N TRP A 75 -14.10 16.58 7.36
CA TRP A 75 -14.78 17.81 6.96
C TRP A 75 -16.25 17.78 7.39
#